data_AF-A0A4Q7ZEN3-F1
#
_entry.id   AF-A0A4Q7ZEN3-F1
#
_cell.length_a   1.000
_cell.length_b   1.000
_cell.length_c   1.000
_cell.angle_alpha   90.00
_cell.angle_beta   90.00
_cell.angle_gamma   90.00
#
_symmetry.space_group_name_H-M   'P 1'
#
loop_
_entity.id
_entity.type
_entity.pdbx_description
1 polymer ?
#
loop_
_entity_poly.entity_id
_entity_poly.type
_entity_poly.pdbx_seq_one_letter_code
_entity_poly.pdbx_strand_id
1 'polypeptide(L)'
;MTLHPTALADQLHAASADAHHRLLRAAEHPWARLIASPDTPPWLASLFQRHALALLGGHGRTCPHLGPGPRVVHAFAWAPGLIVCPACRHLATPDPIEDSTCDGCRRHSDRVWAGIAQVGPILFGYGLCDTCHHTAE
;
A
#
# COMPACT_ATOMS: atom_id res chain seq x y z
N MET A 1 3.62 28.20 7.67
CA MET A 1 4.04 27.30 8.77
C MET A 1 5.42 26.77 8.42
N THR A 2 6.42 27.03 9.25
CA THR A 2 7.79 26.55 9.01
C THR A 2 7.90 25.12 9.53
N LEU A 3 8.14 24.16 8.65
CA LEU A 3 8.39 22.77 9.03
C LEU A 3 9.81 22.68 9.63
N HIS A 4 9.91 22.23 10.88
CA HIS A 4 11.22 21.96 11.49
C HIS A 4 11.69 20.57 11.04
N PRO A 5 12.87 20.43 10.40
CA PRO A 5 13.31 19.16 9.81
C PRO A 5 13.32 17.99 10.80
N THR A 6 13.80 18.22 12.03
CA THR A 6 13.77 17.22 13.11
C THR A 6 12.35 16.79 13.47
N ALA A 7 11.42 17.74 13.62
CA ALA A 7 10.04 17.43 13.96
C ALA A 7 9.34 16.62 12.85
N LEU A 8 9.65 16.93 11.58
CA LEU A 8 9.14 16.15 10.46
C LEU A 8 9.72 14.73 10.44
N ALA A 9 11.01 14.57 10.69
CA ALA A 9 11.66 13.27 10.78
C ALA A 9 11.07 12.42 11.91
N ASP A 10 10.86 13.01 13.09
CA ASP A 10 10.23 12.34 14.23
C ASP A 10 8.79 11.91 13.91
N GLN A 11 8.00 12.79 13.28
CA GLN A 11 6.63 12.47 12.85
C GLN A 11 6.61 11.33 11.81
N LEU A 12 7.52 11.35 10.85
CA LEU A 12 7.63 10.32 9.83
C LEU A 12 8.03 8.96 10.44
N HIS A 13 8.98 8.96 11.37
CA HIS A 13 9.38 7.77 12.09
C HIS A 13 8.22 7.20 12.92
N ALA A 14 7.51 8.05 13.68
CA ALA A 14 6.35 7.64 14.46
C ALA A 14 5.22 7.07 13.58
N ALA A 15 4.90 7.72 12.45
CA ALA A 15 3.91 7.21 11.51
C ALA A 15 4.33 5.89 10.85
N SER A 16 5.62 5.70 10.58
CA SER A 16 6.15 4.45 10.03
C SER A 16 6.12 3.31 11.05
N ALA A 17 6.39 3.59 12.32
CA ALA A 17 6.25 2.64 13.41
C ALA A 17 4.78 2.23 13.63
N ASP A 18 3.84 3.18 13.56
CA ASP A 18 2.39 2.86 13.61
C ASP A 18 1.96 1.98 12.42
N ALA A 19 2.41 2.31 11.19
CA ALA A 19 2.16 1.46 10.04
C ALA A 19 2.72 0.04 10.24
N HIS A 20 3.93 -0.08 10.78
CA HIS A 20 4.53 -1.38 11.10
C HIS A 20 3.70 -2.18 12.11
N HIS A 21 3.27 -1.57 13.21
CA HIS A 21 2.41 -2.23 14.18
C HIS A 21 1.08 -2.69 13.59
N ARG A 22 0.48 -1.91 12.68
CA ARG A 22 -0.74 -2.29 11.97
C ARG A 22 -0.51 -3.43 11.00
N LEU A 23 0.63 -3.46 10.31
CA LEU A 23 1.04 -4.56 9.45
C LEU A 23 1.15 -5.86 10.26
N LEU A 24 1.84 -5.83 11.39
CA LEU A 24 2.00 -7.00 12.27
C LEU A 24 0.64 -7.50 12.81
N ARG A 25 -0.27 -6.60 13.19
CA ARG A 25 -1.64 -7.00 13.57
C ARG A 25 -2.42 -7.62 12.41
N ALA A 26 -2.26 -7.11 11.19
CA ALA A 26 -2.89 -7.72 10.02
C ALA A 26 -2.37 -9.13 9.76
N ALA A 27 -1.10 -9.41 10.10
CA ALA A 27 -0.47 -10.72 9.98
C ALA A 27 -1.03 -11.79 10.91
N GLU A 28 -1.67 -11.39 12.01
CA GLU A 28 -2.36 -12.32 12.91
C GLU A 28 -3.56 -13.00 12.20
N HIS A 29 -3.97 -12.48 11.03
CA HIS A 29 -4.96 -13.12 10.19
C HIS A 29 -4.32 -14.15 9.23
N PRO A 30 -4.78 -15.42 9.21
CA PRO A 30 -4.18 -16.50 8.43
C PRO A 30 -4.10 -16.28 6.91
N TRP A 31 -4.88 -15.34 6.39
CA TRP A 31 -4.97 -15.03 4.96
C TRP A 31 -4.05 -13.87 4.54
N ALA A 32 -3.39 -13.18 5.47
CA ALA A 32 -2.57 -12.01 5.17
C ALA A 32 -1.10 -12.39 4.97
N ARG A 33 -0.58 -12.21 3.75
CA ARG A 33 0.87 -12.26 3.50
C ARG A 33 1.51 -10.90 3.77
N LEU A 34 2.59 -10.89 4.55
CA LEU A 34 3.35 -9.69 4.86
C LEU A 34 4.61 -9.56 4.00
N ILE A 35 4.88 -8.35 3.53
CA ILE A 35 6.21 -7.94 3.07
C ILE A 35 6.59 -6.67 3.85
N ALA A 36 7.52 -6.80 4.80
CA ALA A 36 8.11 -5.67 5.52
C ALA A 36 9.54 -5.44 4.99
N SER A 37 9.82 -4.27 4.41
CA SER A 37 11.14 -3.95 3.83
C SER A 37 12.24 -3.94 4.91
N PRO A 38 13.46 -4.40 4.59
CA PRO A 38 14.30 -3.81 3.53
C PRO A 38 14.24 -4.47 2.14
N ASP A 39 13.76 -5.70 2.01
CA ASP A 39 13.80 -6.46 0.75
C ASP A 39 12.46 -6.45 0.00
N THR A 40 11.97 -5.27 -0.38
CA THR A 40 10.76 -5.17 -1.21
C THR A 40 11.02 -5.84 -2.58
N PRO A 41 10.27 -6.90 -2.96
CA PRO A 41 10.49 -7.58 -4.24
C PRO A 41 10.38 -6.63 -5.45
N PRO A 42 11.13 -6.83 -6.54
CA PRO A 42 11.14 -5.91 -7.69
C PRO A 42 9.76 -5.63 -8.30
N TRP A 43 8.87 -6.63 -8.33
CA TRP A 43 7.50 -6.46 -8.83
C TRP A 43 6.68 -5.50 -7.96
N LEU A 44 6.87 -5.56 -6.64
CA LEU A 44 6.20 -4.70 -5.68
C LEU A 44 6.81 -3.29 -5.69
N ALA A 45 8.12 -3.17 -5.81
CA ALA A 45 8.79 -1.90 -6.02
C ALA A 45 8.27 -1.18 -7.29
N SER A 46 8.05 -1.94 -8.37
CA SER A 46 7.47 -1.41 -9.61
C SER A 46 6.04 -0.90 -9.42
N LEU A 47 5.23 -1.58 -8.58
CA LEU A 47 3.90 -1.10 -8.18
C LEU A 47 3.99 0.22 -7.42
N PHE A 48 4.85 0.32 -6.41
CA PHE A 48 5.07 1.57 -5.68
C PHE A 48 5.52 2.71 -6.59
N GLN A 49 6.43 2.45 -7.53
CA GLN A 49 6.88 3.44 -8.49
C GLN A 49 5.72 3.96 -9.36
N ARG A 50 4.80 3.09 -9.81
CA ARG A 50 3.60 3.52 -10.54
C ARG A 50 2.72 4.46 -9.70
N HIS A 51 2.56 4.18 -8.41
CA HIS A 51 1.84 5.09 -7.50
C HIS A 51 2.54 6.43 -7.33
N ALA A 52 3.85 6.41 -7.08
CA ALA A 52 4.65 7.61 -6.91
C ALA A 52 4.59 8.49 -8.17
N LEU A 53 4.73 7.89 -9.36
CA LEU A 53 4.64 8.61 -10.63
C LEU A 53 3.26 9.24 -10.85
N ALA A 54 2.17 8.52 -10.54
CA ALA A 54 0.83 9.08 -10.67
C ALA A 54 0.61 10.29 -9.73
N LEU A 55 1.10 10.22 -8.50
CA LEU A 55 1.01 11.32 -7.53
C LEU A 55 1.88 12.51 -7.95
N LEU A 56 3.15 12.26 -8.29
CA LEU A 56 4.11 13.30 -8.69
C LEU A 56 3.75 13.93 -10.03
N GLY A 57 3.11 13.19 -10.93
CA GLY A 57 2.60 13.68 -12.21
C GLY A 57 1.32 14.51 -12.11
N GLY A 58 0.77 14.72 -10.91
CA GLY A 58 -0.46 15.51 -10.71
C GLY A 58 -1.75 14.79 -11.10
N HIS A 59 -1.68 13.48 -11.37
CA HIS A 59 -2.84 12.63 -11.69
C HIS A 59 -3.37 11.86 -10.46
N GLY A 60 -2.67 11.95 -9.33
CA GLY A 60 -3.05 11.29 -8.10
C GLY A 60 -4.14 12.05 -7.33
N ARG A 61 -4.84 11.31 -6.47
CA ARG A 61 -5.85 11.82 -5.54
C ARG A 61 -5.46 11.44 -4.13
N THR A 62 -5.43 12.42 -3.25
CA THR A 62 -5.21 12.22 -1.82
C THR A 62 -6.52 12.44 -1.07
N CYS A 63 -6.77 11.62 -0.05
CA CYS A 63 -7.98 11.77 0.76
C CYS A 63 -7.99 13.14 1.46
N PRO A 64 -9.12 13.87 1.46
CA PRO A 64 -9.22 15.20 2.07
C PRO A 64 -9.03 15.19 3.59
N HIS A 65 -9.16 14.03 4.24
CA HIS A 65 -8.89 13.86 5.67
C HIS A 65 -7.39 13.81 6.01
N LEU A 66 -6.52 13.78 5.00
CA LEU A 66 -5.08 13.83 5.20
C LEU A 66 -4.69 15.27 5.52
N GLY A 67 -4.29 15.49 6.78
CA GLY A 67 -3.71 16.76 7.20
C GLY A 67 -2.25 16.92 6.76
N PRO A 68 -1.59 18.03 7.14
CA PRO A 68 -0.26 18.38 6.65
C PRO A 68 0.89 17.52 7.20
N GLY A 69 0.65 16.74 8.26
CA GLY A 69 1.66 15.92 8.92
C GLY A 69 1.64 14.44 8.49
N PRO A 70 2.79 13.73 8.53
CA PRO A 70 2.87 12.29 8.30
C PRO A 70 1.89 11.52 9.17
N ARG A 71 1.25 10.51 8.57
CA ARG A 71 0.32 9.59 9.22
C ARG A 71 0.26 8.30 8.43
N VAL A 72 -0.26 7.24 9.05
CA VAL A 72 -0.52 6.00 8.33
C VAL A 72 -1.54 6.25 7.23
N VAL A 73 -1.17 5.89 6.00
CA VAL A 73 -2.03 5.99 4.82
C VAL A 73 -2.08 4.66 4.10
N HIS A 74 -3.10 4.48 3.26
CA HIS A 74 -3.30 3.29 2.46
C HIS A 74 -3.19 3.64 0.97
N ALA A 75 -2.52 2.77 0.25
CA ALA A 75 -2.47 2.75 -1.21
C ALA A 75 -2.70 1.30 -1.68
N PHE A 76 -3.11 1.12 -2.93
CA PHE A 76 -3.54 -0.18 -3.44
C PHE A 76 -3.11 -0.37 -4.88
N ALA A 77 -2.52 -1.52 -5.20
CA ALA A 77 -1.97 -1.83 -6.52
C ALA A 77 -2.94 -1.58 -7.69
N TRP A 78 -4.23 -1.86 -7.51
CA TRP A 78 -5.29 -1.67 -8.50
C TRP A 78 -5.84 -0.23 -8.57
N ALA A 79 -5.40 0.67 -7.70
CA ALA A 79 -5.82 2.07 -7.66
C ALA A 79 -4.61 3.04 -7.69
N PRO A 80 -3.80 3.02 -8.77
CA PRO A 80 -2.60 3.85 -8.87
C PRO A 80 -2.93 5.34 -8.71
N GLY A 81 -2.11 6.02 -7.90
CA GLY A 81 -2.29 7.44 -7.61
C GLY A 81 -3.32 7.77 -6.54
N LEU A 82 -4.05 6.80 -5.99
CA LEU A 82 -4.96 7.04 -4.87
C LEU A 82 -4.26 6.78 -3.53
N ILE A 83 -4.27 7.77 -2.64
CA ILE A 83 -3.87 7.62 -1.22
C ILE A 83 -5.06 7.95 -0.33
N VAL A 84 -5.40 7.03 0.57
CA VAL A 84 -6.54 7.20 1.49
C VAL A 84 -6.15 7.04 2.96
N CYS A 85 -6.89 7.70 3.84
CA CYS A 85 -6.81 7.46 5.28
C CYS A 85 -7.49 6.11 5.63
N PRO A 86 -7.27 5.55 6.83
CA PRO A 86 -7.87 4.26 7.22
C PRO A 86 -9.40 4.21 7.09
N ALA A 87 -10.10 5.31 7.39
CA ALA A 87 -11.56 5.39 7.30
C ALA A 87 -12.10 5.38 5.85
N CYS A 88 -11.29 5.84 4.89
CA CYS A 88 -11.67 5.98 3.49
C CYS A 88 -11.19 4.83 2.61
N ARG A 89 -10.76 3.69 3.19
CA ARG A 89 -10.27 2.52 2.43
C ARG A 89 -11.27 2.01 1.39
N HIS A 90 -12.57 2.16 1.65
CA HIS A 90 -13.67 1.75 0.76
C HIS A 90 -13.70 2.54 -0.56
N LEU A 91 -13.05 3.71 -0.63
CA LEU A 91 -12.93 4.46 -1.89
C LEU A 91 -11.98 3.79 -2.88
N ALA A 92 -11.19 2.81 -2.41
CA ALA A 92 -10.32 1.99 -3.23
C ALA A 92 -10.85 0.55 -3.34
N THR A 93 -12.16 0.32 -3.14
CA THR A 93 -12.75 -1.00 -3.40
C THR A 93 -12.55 -1.34 -4.89
N PRO A 94 -11.90 -2.47 -5.22
CA PRO A 94 -11.72 -2.88 -6.61
C PRO A 94 -13.07 -3.16 -7.25
N ASP A 95 -13.18 -2.90 -8.56
CA ASP A 95 -14.29 -3.42 -9.34
C ASP A 95 -14.13 -4.94 -9.54
N PRO A 96 -15.17 -5.67 -10.01
CA PRO A 96 -15.08 -7.13 -10.14
C PRO A 96 -13.96 -7.63 -11.07
N ILE A 97 -13.52 -6.82 -12.04
CA ILE A 97 -12.44 -7.19 -12.95
C ILE A 97 -11.10 -7.08 -12.22
N GLU A 98 -10.86 -5.98 -11.51
CA GLU A 98 -9.65 -5.83 -10.70
C GLU A 98 -9.62 -6.83 -9.53
N ASP A 99 -10.76 -7.12 -8.89
CA ASP A 99 -10.87 -8.08 -7.78
C ASP A 99 -10.57 -9.53 -8.22
N SER A 100 -10.61 -9.79 -9.53
CA SER A 100 -10.24 -11.06 -10.15
C SER A 100 -8.91 -10.99 -10.93
N THR A 101 -8.15 -9.90 -10.82
CA THR A 101 -6.89 -9.71 -11.54
C THR A 101 -5.69 -9.73 -10.60
N CYS A 102 -4.67 -10.52 -10.95
CA CYS A 102 -3.41 -10.55 -10.20
C CYS A 102 -2.60 -9.27 -10.40
N ASP A 103 -2.19 -8.60 -9.33
CA ASP A 103 -1.38 -7.37 -9.39
C ASP A 103 0.07 -7.62 -9.85
N GLY A 104 0.57 -8.85 -9.68
CA GLY A 104 1.90 -9.25 -10.11
C GLY A 104 2.00 -9.48 -11.62
N CYS A 105 1.15 -10.35 -12.17
CA CYS A 105 1.21 -10.76 -13.59
C CYS A 105 0.08 -10.20 -14.48
N ARG A 106 -0.90 -9.49 -13.90
CA ARG A 106 -2.07 -8.90 -14.59
C ARG A 106 -2.96 -9.90 -15.33
N ARG A 107 -2.87 -11.19 -14.99
CA ARG A 107 -3.78 -12.23 -15.47
C ARG A 107 -5.01 -12.35 -14.56
N HIS A 108 -6.15 -12.62 -15.17
CA HIS A 108 -7.37 -13.02 -14.46
C HIS A 108 -7.14 -14.34 -13.70
N SER A 109 -7.76 -14.47 -12.53
CA SER A 109 -7.65 -15.63 -11.65
C SER A 109 -8.96 -15.83 -10.89
N ASP A 110 -9.41 -17.09 -10.78
CA ASP A 110 -10.60 -17.43 -9.98
C ASP A 110 -10.37 -17.22 -8.48
N ARG A 111 -9.09 -17.11 -8.07
CA ARG A 111 -8.68 -16.83 -6.70
C ARG A 111 -7.56 -15.79 -6.67
N VAL A 112 -7.72 -14.80 -5.82
CA VAL A 112 -6.71 -13.76 -5.53
C VAL A 112 -6.40 -13.76 -4.04
N TRP A 113 -5.12 -13.92 -3.69
CA TRP A 113 -4.62 -13.86 -2.32
C TRP A 113 -4.29 -12.41 -1.96
N ALA A 114 -5.04 -11.86 -1.02
CA ALA A 114 -4.78 -10.53 -0.50
C ALA A 114 -3.46 -10.52 0.29
N GLY A 115 -2.65 -9.49 0.04
CA GLY A 115 -1.44 -9.21 0.78
C GLY A 115 -1.33 -7.74 1.12
N ILE A 116 -0.47 -7.45 2.10
CA ILE A 116 -0.18 -6.08 2.51
C ILE A 116 1.34 -5.91 2.68
N ALA A 117 1.86 -4.80 2.19
CA ALA A 117 3.23 -4.41 2.36
C ALA A 117 3.33 -3.06 3.06
N GLN A 118 4.47 -2.81 3.71
CA GLN A 118 4.76 -1.50 4.29
C GLN A 118 5.92 -0.83 3.58
N VAL A 119 5.74 0.44 3.21
CA VAL A 119 6.82 1.35 2.80
C VAL A 119 6.68 2.66 3.60
N GLY A 120 7.55 2.84 4.59
CA GLY A 120 7.45 3.97 5.52
C GLY A 120 6.08 3.99 6.22
N PRO A 121 5.31 5.09 6.15
CA PRO A 121 3.97 5.19 6.73
C PRO A 121 2.85 4.67 5.79
N ILE A 122 3.20 4.09 4.64
CA ILE A 122 2.24 3.60 3.65
C ILE A 122 2.00 2.11 3.87
N LEU A 123 0.74 1.74 4.07
CA LEU A 123 0.25 0.37 3.96
C LEU A 123 -0.27 0.13 2.56
N PHE A 124 0.34 -0.81 1.84
CA PHE A 124 0.08 -1.06 0.44
C PHE A 124 -0.62 -2.40 0.23
N GLY A 125 -1.89 -2.34 -0.17
CA GLY A 125 -2.67 -3.54 -0.49
C GLY A 125 -2.39 -4.03 -1.90
N TYR A 126 -2.31 -5.34 -2.06
CA TYR A 126 -2.15 -6.01 -3.36
C TYR A 126 -2.85 -7.39 -3.33
N GLY A 127 -3.12 -7.95 -4.51
CA GLY A 127 -3.69 -9.27 -4.71
C GLY A 127 -2.85 -10.12 -5.68
N LEU A 128 -2.55 -11.36 -5.32
CA LEU A 128 -1.76 -12.28 -6.16
C LEU A 128 -2.56 -13.54 -6.53
N CYS A 129 -2.43 -14.02 -7.77
CA CYS A 129 -2.89 -15.37 -8.12
C CYS A 129 -2.03 -16.45 -7.44
N ASP A 130 -2.49 -17.71 -7.44
CA ASP A 130 -1.77 -18.84 -6.82
C ASP A 130 -0.30 -18.92 -7.27
N THR A 131 -0.04 -18.82 -8.59
CA THR A 131 1.31 -18.87 -9.13
C THR A 131 2.19 -17.76 -8.56
N CYS A 132 1.74 -16.50 -8.63
CA CYS A 132 2.50 -15.36 -8.14
C CYS A 132 2.66 -15.40 -6.61
N HIS A 133 1.65 -15.88 -5.89
CA HIS A 133 1.71 -16.06 -4.46
C HIS A 133 2.79 -17.08 -4.06
N HIS A 134 2.87 -18.23 -4.73
CA HIS A 134 3.90 -19.23 -4.43
C HIS A 134 5.31 -18.79 -4.82
N THR A 135 5.48 -17.98 -5.88
CA THR A 135 6.80 -17.52 -6.33
C THR A 135 7.30 -16.26 -5.63
N ALA A 136 6.49 -15.61 -4.78
CA ALA A 136 6.83 -14.35 -4.13
C ALA A 136 7.77 -14.52 -2.90
N GLU A 137 8.55 -15.61 -2.85
CA GLU A 137 9.58 -15.86 -1.83
C GLU A 137 10.84 -15.01 -2.07
#